data_AF-A0A2V8RV11-F1
#
_entry.id   AF-A0A2V8RV11-F1
#
_cell.length_a   1.000
_cell.length_b   1.000
_cell.length_c   1.000
_cell.angle_alpha   90.00
_cell.angle_beta   90.00
_cell.angle_gamma   90.00
#
_symmetry.space_group_name_H-M   'P 1'
#
loop_
_entity.id
_entity.type
_entity.pdbx_description
1 polymer ?
#
loop_
_entity_poly.entity_id
_entity_poly.type
_entity_poly.pdbx_seq_one_letter_code
_entity_poly.pdbx_strand_id
1 'polypeptide(L)'
;MKLKIAIFGGSGYGGSELLRILLSHPNAEIGVVTANEQAGKAVGEVHRNLLGLTDLKFTRAPEAFESLTGFDCAFFALPHGQAMEIAPRLAASVKVIDLSGDFRLRDAE
;
A
#
# COMPACT_ATOMS: atom_id res chain seq x y z
N MET A 1 20.84 1.53 0.71
CA MET A 1 19.84 1.20 -0.33
C MET A 1 18.46 1.35 0.28
N LYS A 2 17.50 1.96 -0.41
CA LYS A 2 16.13 2.09 0.10
C LYS A 2 15.33 0.84 -0.27
N LEU A 3 14.38 0.46 0.59
CA LEU A 3 13.40 -0.58 0.29
C LEU A 3 12.28 0.02 -0.57
N LYS A 4 11.93 -0.68 -1.66
CA LYS A 4 10.84 -0.27 -2.53
C LYS A 4 9.51 -0.83 -2.04
N ILE A 5 8.56 0.06 -1.82
CA ILE A 5 7.30 -0.21 -1.13
C ILE A 5 6.12 -0.07 -2.10
N ALA A 6 5.23 -1.07 -2.08
CA ALA A 6 3.90 -0.98 -2.66
C ALA A 6 2.87 -0.73 -1.55
N ILE A 7 1.89 0.14 -1.79
CA ILE A 7 0.80 0.41 -0.85
C ILE A 7 -0.52 0.12 -1.54
N PHE A 8 -1.33 -0.75 -0.95
CA PHE A 8 -2.68 -1.05 -1.40
C PHE A 8 -3.71 -0.39 -0.49
N GLY A 9 -4.67 0.35 -1.07
CA GLY A 9 -5.69 1.07 -0.29
C GLY A 9 -5.20 2.40 0.29
N GLY A 10 -4.33 3.12 -0.43
CA GLY A 10 -3.68 4.33 0.09
C GLY A 10 -4.59 5.53 0.33
N SER A 11 -5.82 5.55 -0.19
CA SER A 11 -6.76 6.68 -0.04
C SER A 11 -7.48 6.72 1.30
N GLY A 12 -7.46 5.65 2.09
CA GLY A 12 -8.05 5.63 3.43
C GLY A 12 -7.18 6.35 4.46
N TYR A 13 -7.70 6.55 5.68
CA TYR A 13 -6.95 7.22 6.75
C TYR A 13 -5.69 6.47 7.20
N GLY A 14 -5.76 5.13 7.29
CA GLY A 14 -4.58 4.31 7.54
C GLY A 14 -3.52 4.45 6.44
N GLY A 15 -3.95 4.53 5.19
CA GLY A 15 -3.09 4.84 4.04
C GLY A 15 -2.46 6.23 4.11
N SER A 16 -3.24 7.25 4.52
CA SER A 16 -2.75 8.62 4.71
C SER A 16 -1.61 8.70 5.72
N GLU A 17 -1.78 8.09 6.89
CA GLU A 17 -0.74 8.10 7.93
C GLU A 17 0.47 7.26 7.55
N LEU A 18 0.25 6.13 6.89
CA LEU A 18 1.35 5.33 6.34
C LEU A 18 2.18 6.14 5.33
N LEU A 19 1.51 6.83 4.40
CA LEU A 19 2.17 7.71 3.43
C LEU A 19 2.95 8.82 4.14
N ARG A 20 2.36 9.49 5.13
CA ARG A 20 3.02 10.54 5.92
C ARG A 20 4.32 10.06 6.56
N ILE A 21 4.30 8.84 7.13
CA ILE A 21 5.47 8.23 7.77
C ILE A 21 6.51 7.84 6.71
N LEU A 22 6.10 7.11 5.67
CA LEU A 22 7.02 6.56 4.66
C LEU A 22 7.68 7.65 3.80
N LEU A 23 6.97 8.74 3.48
CA LEU A 23 7.54 9.88 2.74
C LEU A 23 8.71 10.53 3.48
N SER A 24 8.74 10.46 4.81
CA SER A 24 9.83 11.00 5.64
C SER A 24 10.86 9.95 6.04
N HIS A 25 10.69 8.68 5.65
CA HIS A 25 11.53 7.59 6.12
C HIS A 25 12.80 7.44 5.28
N PRO A 26 14.02 7.49 5.87
CA PRO A 26 15.27 7.58 5.11
C PRO A 26 15.57 6.34 4.26
N ASN A 27 15.03 5.18 4.65
CA ASN A 27 15.28 3.90 4.00
C ASN A 27 14.08 3.36 3.21
N ALA A 28 13.03 4.16 2.98
CA ALA A 28 11.86 3.74 2.21
C ALA A 28 11.70 4.56 0.94
N GLU A 29 11.25 3.90 -0.13
CA GLU A 29 10.84 4.50 -1.38
C GLU A 29 9.47 3.96 -1.76
N ILE A 30 8.47 4.83 -1.89
CA ILE A 30 7.14 4.42 -2.33
C ILE A 30 7.16 4.31 -3.86
N GLY A 31 7.08 3.09 -4.37
CA GLY A 31 7.04 2.86 -5.81
C GLY A 31 5.63 2.90 -6.39
N VAL A 32 4.62 2.48 -5.62
CA VAL A 32 3.22 2.56 -6.05
C VAL A 32 2.29 2.73 -4.84
N VAL A 33 1.20 3.48 -5.04
CA VAL A 33 0.09 3.58 -4.10
C VAL A 33 -1.22 3.40 -4.86
N THR A 34 -2.03 2.41 -4.47
CA THR A 34 -3.27 2.08 -5.18
C THR A 34 -4.49 2.61 -4.45
N ALA A 35 -5.46 3.11 -5.22
CA ALA A 35 -6.81 3.44 -4.77
C ALA A 35 -7.72 3.50 -6.01
N ASN A 36 -8.53 2.46 -6.22
CA ASN A 36 -9.29 2.29 -7.48
C ASN A 36 -10.22 3.47 -7.79
N GLU A 37 -10.89 4.01 -6.78
CA GLU A 37 -11.83 5.14 -6.91
C GLU A 37 -11.14 6.50 -7.07
N GLN A 38 -9.86 6.61 -6.68
CA GLN A 38 -9.08 7.85 -6.75
C GLN A 38 -7.98 7.78 -7.80
N ALA A 39 -7.97 6.75 -8.65
CA ALA A 39 -6.93 6.53 -9.63
C ALA A 39 -6.76 7.74 -10.57
N GLY A 40 -5.52 8.15 -10.78
CA GLY A 40 -5.14 9.32 -11.58
C GLY A 40 -5.05 10.63 -10.77
N LYS A 41 -5.67 10.71 -9.59
CA LYS A 41 -5.54 11.89 -8.71
C LYS A 41 -4.20 11.92 -7.99
N ALA A 42 -3.72 13.12 -7.73
CA ALA A 42 -2.52 13.31 -6.91
C ALA A 42 -2.81 12.93 -5.45
N VAL A 43 -1.81 12.36 -4.77
CA VAL A 43 -1.91 12.02 -3.34
C VAL A 43 -2.28 13.26 -2.52
N GLY A 44 -1.65 14.41 -2.78
CA GLY A 44 -1.94 15.68 -2.10
C GLY A 44 -3.33 16.28 -2.41
N GLU A 45 -4.01 15.81 -3.46
CA GLU A 45 -5.39 16.21 -3.76
C GLU A 45 -6.38 15.51 -2.82
N VAL A 46 -6.16 14.22 -2.55
CA VAL A 46 -7.01 13.41 -1.64
C VAL A 46 -6.60 13.63 -0.19
N HIS A 47 -5.29 13.60 0.10
CA HIS A 47 -4.69 13.79 1.42
C HIS A 47 -4.06 15.18 1.50
N ARG A 48 -4.85 16.19 1.87
CA ARG A 48 -4.39 17.60 1.87
C ARG A 48 -3.24 17.87 2.83
N ASN A 49 -3.11 17.09 3.89
CA ASN A 49 -1.96 17.07 4.81
C ASN A 49 -0.63 16.67 4.13
N LEU A 50 -0.69 16.04 2.95
CA LEU A 50 0.47 15.62 2.16
C LEU A 50 0.72 16.50 0.92
N LEU A 51 -0.03 17.59 0.78
CA LEU A 51 0.13 18.52 -0.34
C LEU A 51 1.53 19.13 -0.34
N GLY A 52 2.22 19.03 -1.48
CA GLY A 52 3.59 19.52 -1.66
C GLY A 52 4.68 18.61 -1.07
N LEU A 53 4.31 17.49 -0.44
CA LEU A 53 5.29 16.50 0.07
C LEU A 53 5.61 15.40 -0.95
N THR A 54 4.78 15.23 -1.98
CA THR A 54 4.96 14.19 -2.99
C THR A 54 4.20 14.50 -4.28
N ASP A 55 4.75 14.03 -5.40
CA ASP A 55 4.10 14.05 -6.72
C ASP A 55 3.41 12.71 -7.07
N LEU A 56 3.37 11.78 -6.11
CA LEU A 56 2.71 10.49 -6.30
C LEU A 56 1.24 10.67 -6.69
N LYS A 57 0.78 9.77 -7.55
CA LYS A 57 -0.62 9.62 -7.93
C LYS A 57 -1.12 8.25 -7.55
N PHE A 58 -2.41 8.17 -7.21
CA PHE A 58 -3.03 6.87 -7.00
C PHE A 58 -3.14 6.13 -8.33
N THR A 59 -2.87 4.84 -8.31
CA THR A 59 -3.12 3.94 -9.44
C THR A 59 -4.28 3.01 -9.11
N ARG A 60 -4.81 2.34 -10.14
CA ARG A 60 -5.64 1.16 -9.91
C ARG A 60 -4.77 0.02 -9.40
N ALA A 61 -5.34 -0.87 -8.59
CA ALA A 61 -4.70 -2.14 -8.27
C ALA A 61 -4.54 -2.97 -9.55
N PRO A 62 -3.42 -3.71 -9.71
CA PRO A 62 -3.25 -4.60 -10.85
C PRO A 62 -4.24 -5.78 -10.76
N GLU A 63 -4.63 -6.31 -11.91
CA GLU A 63 -5.48 -7.50 -11.98
C GLU A 63 -4.68 -8.78 -11.70
N ALA A 64 -3.40 -8.80 -12.10
CA ALA A 64 -2.44 -9.87 -11.87
C ALA A 64 -1.36 -9.42 -10.88
N PHE A 65 -1.51 -9.79 -9.61
CA PHE A 65 -0.59 -9.40 -8.53
C PHE A 65 0.77 -10.11 -8.61
N GLU A 66 0.82 -11.24 -9.30
CA GLU A 66 2.02 -12.01 -9.59
C GLU A 66 3.02 -11.20 -10.43
N SER A 67 2.53 -10.22 -11.18
CA SER A 67 3.34 -9.28 -11.97
C SER A 67 3.98 -8.16 -11.15
N LEU A 68 3.60 -8.02 -9.87
CA LEU A 68 4.13 -7.01 -8.96
C LEU A 68 5.55 -7.39 -8.49
N THR A 69 6.49 -7.28 -9.42
CA THR A 69 7.90 -7.60 -9.21
C THR A 69 8.70 -6.36 -8.83
N GLY A 70 9.88 -6.56 -8.22
CA GLY A 70 10.81 -5.49 -7.89
C GLY A 70 10.41 -4.63 -6.68
N PHE A 71 9.43 -5.08 -5.89
CA PHE A 71 9.11 -4.51 -4.57
C PHE A 71 9.66 -5.41 -3.47
N ASP A 72 10.12 -4.81 -2.39
CA ASP A 72 10.61 -5.52 -1.21
C ASP A 72 9.49 -5.77 -0.19
N CYS A 73 8.51 -4.86 -0.17
CA CYS A 73 7.42 -4.87 0.80
C CYS A 73 6.11 -4.34 0.20
N ALA A 74 4.99 -4.92 0.61
CA ALA A 74 3.65 -4.45 0.33
C ALA A 74 2.91 -4.16 1.64
N PHE A 75 2.37 -2.95 1.78
CA PHE A 75 1.44 -2.61 2.85
C PHE A 75 0.00 -2.74 2.35
N PHE A 76 -0.85 -3.42 3.12
CA PHE A 76 -2.27 -3.50 2.85
C PHE A 76 -3.03 -2.62 3.85
N ALA A 77 -3.48 -1.45 3.37
CA ALA A 77 -4.43 -0.58 4.04
C ALA A 77 -5.83 -0.79 3.44
N LEU A 78 -6.22 -2.06 3.32
CA LEU A 78 -7.44 -2.51 2.65
C LEU A 78 -8.57 -2.78 3.66
N PRO A 79 -9.83 -2.83 3.21
CA PRO A 79 -10.91 -3.41 3.99
C PRO A 79 -10.61 -4.86 4.41
N HIS A 80 -11.27 -5.30 5.49
CA HIS A 80 -11.14 -6.68 5.97
C HIS A 80 -11.48 -7.71 4.88
N GLY A 81 -10.84 -8.87 4.95
CA GLY A 81 -10.98 -9.99 4.01
C GLY A 81 -10.10 -9.89 2.75
N GLN A 82 -9.82 -8.69 2.26
CA GLN A 82 -9.07 -8.52 1.00
C GLN A 82 -7.59 -8.91 1.13
N ALA A 83 -7.01 -8.77 2.32
CA ALA A 83 -5.60 -9.08 2.53
C ALA A 83 -5.34 -10.58 2.33
N MET A 84 -6.25 -11.45 2.79
CA MET A 84 -6.16 -12.90 2.60
C MET A 84 -6.31 -13.33 1.14
N GLU A 85 -7.07 -12.60 0.33
CA GLU A 85 -7.23 -12.90 -1.09
C GLU A 85 -5.99 -12.50 -1.91
N ILE A 86 -5.36 -11.39 -1.55
CA ILE A 86 -4.28 -10.78 -2.34
C ILE A 86 -2.90 -11.29 -1.91
N ALA A 87 -2.63 -11.45 -0.61
CA ALA A 87 -1.29 -11.82 -0.12
C ALA A 87 -0.74 -13.10 -0.77
N PRO A 88 -1.52 -14.19 -0.95
CA PRO A 88 -1.01 -15.42 -1.56
C PRO A 88 -0.62 -15.29 -3.04
N ARG A 89 -1.07 -14.21 -3.70
CA ARG A 89 -0.83 -13.94 -5.12
C ARG A 89 0.43 -13.10 -5.37
N LEU A 90 1.04 -12.56 -4.31
CA LEU A 90 2.31 -11.85 -4.42
C LEU A 90 3.48 -12.82 -4.49
N ALA A 91 4.58 -12.37 -5.10
CA ALA A 91 5.82 -13.14 -5.10
C ALA A 91 6.30 -13.38 -3.66
N ALA A 92 6.80 -14.59 -3.37
CA ALA A 92 7.25 -14.99 -2.04
C ALA A 92 8.40 -14.13 -1.47
N SER A 93 9.11 -13.37 -2.32
CA SER A 93 10.13 -12.41 -1.90
C SER A 93 9.56 -11.12 -1.31
N VAL A 94 8.28 -10.80 -1.55
CA VAL A 94 7.63 -9.58 -1.07
C VAL A 94 7.14 -9.79 0.35
N LYS A 95 7.62 -8.99 1.29
CA LYS A 95 7.07 -8.99 2.66
C LYS A 95 5.72 -8.28 2.67
N VAL A 96 4.70 -8.89 3.28
CA VAL A 96 3.38 -8.29 3.42
C VAL A 96 3.20 -7.75 4.84
N ILE A 97 2.76 -6.50 4.95
CA ILE A 97 2.35 -5.88 6.21
C ILE A 97 0.89 -5.49 6.08
N ASP A 98 0.01 -6.27 6.72
CA ASP A 98 -1.42 -6.03 6.73
C ASP A 98 -1.80 -5.11 7.92
N LEU A 99 -2.43 -3.97 7.62
CA LEU A 99 -2.95 -3.06 8.65
C LEU A 99 -4.34 -3.49 9.16
N SER A 100 -5.00 -4.41 8.45
CA SER A 100 -6.30 -4.95 8.84
C SER A 100 -6.17 -5.99 9.98
N GLY A 101 -7.26 -6.68 10.28
CA GLY A 101 -7.34 -7.75 11.26
C GLY A 101 -7.07 -9.15 10.71
N ASP A 102 -6.99 -9.30 9.38
CA ASP A 102 -7.11 -10.59 8.71
C ASP A 102 -6.10 -11.62 9.23
N PHE A 103 -4.82 -11.26 9.31
CA PHE A 103 -3.76 -12.18 9.73
C PHE A 103 -3.44 -12.13 11.25
N ARG A 104 -4.26 -11.46 12.07
CA ARG A 104 -3.95 -11.26 13.50
C ARG A 104 -4.31 -12.48 14.35
N LEU A 105 -5.42 -13.13 14.05
CA LEU A 105 -5.92 -14.26 14.83
C LEU A 105 -5.25 -15.55 14.38
N ARG A 106 -4.77 -16.33 15.35
CA ARG A 106 -4.22 -17.68 15.11
C ARG A 106 -5.29 -18.75 15.14
N ASP A 107 -6.38 -18.46 15.84
CA ASP A 107 -7.55 -19.30 15.98
C ASP A 107 -8.77 -18.45 15.63
N ALA A 108 -9.62 -18.97 14.76
CA ALA A 108 -10.81 -18.30 14.27
C ALA A 108 -12.08 -18.71 15.04
N GLU A 109 -11.93 -19.67 15.98
CA GLU A 109 -12.97 -20.11 16.92
C GLU A 109 -12.94 -19.32 18.24
#